data_AF-X5WTY7-F1
#
_entry.id   AF-X5WTY7-F1
#
_cell.length_a   1.000
_cell.length_b   1.000
_cell.length_c   1.000
_cell.angle_alpha   90.00
_cell.angle_beta   90.00
_cell.angle_gamma   90.00
#
_symmetry.space_group_name_H-M   'P 1'
#
loop_
_entity.id
_entity.type
_entity.pdbx_description
1 polymer ?
#
loop_
_entity_poly.entity_id
_entity_poly.type
_entity_poly.pdbx_seq_one_letter_code
_entity_poly.pdbx_strand_id
1 'polypeptide(L)' 'MARSKGSQQLSQAEIERFLAAAEAPHLSIIKPFLSPHCDHCRQTRVLHEVLLKAAREITSKEVAFIQWNGTGPSKGPSL' A
#
# COMPACT_ATOMS: atom_id res chain seq x y z
N MET A 1 -24.10 -15.42 -28.21
CA MET A 1 -23.78 -14.59 -27.04
C MET A 1 -22.55 -15.19 -26.37
N ALA A 2 -21.43 -14.46 -26.36
CA ALA A 2 -20.14 -14.97 -25.90
C ALA A 2 -20.18 -15.27 -24.39
N ARG A 3 -19.65 -16.44 -24.02
CA ARG A 3 -19.50 -16.96 -22.65
C ARG A 3 -18.80 -15.90 -21.79
N SER A 4 -19.48 -15.41 -20.75
CA SER A 4 -18.91 -14.54 -19.73
C SER A 4 -17.65 -15.21 -19.16
N LYS A 5 -16.45 -14.69 -19.47
CA LYS A 5 -15.22 -15.07 -18.78
C LYS A 5 -15.41 -14.64 -17.33
N GLY A 6 -15.72 -15.60 -16.46
CA GLY A 6 -15.86 -15.38 -15.03
C GLY A 6 -14.61 -14.71 -14.49
N SER A 7 -14.81 -13.64 -13.71
CA SER A 7 -13.84 -13.02 -12.79
C SER A 7 -12.39 -13.42 -13.06
N GLN A 8 -11.74 -12.73 -14.00
CA GLN A 8 -10.34 -12.95 -14.31
C GLN A 8 -9.52 -12.55 -13.07
N GLN A 9 -9.23 -13.51 -12.20
CA GLN A 9 -8.20 -13.33 -11.20
C GLN A 9 -6.89 -13.12 -11.92
N LEU A 10 -6.10 -12.16 -11.44
CA LEU A 10 -4.76 -11.92 -11.98
C LEU A 10 -3.92 -13.20 -11.82
N SER A 11 -3.16 -13.53 -12.85
CA SER A 11 -2.12 -14.54 -12.74
C SER A 11 -1.05 -14.10 -11.73
N GLN A 12 -0.29 -15.04 -11.18
CA GLN A 12 0.78 -14.74 -10.23
C GLN A 12 1.79 -13.72 -10.79
N ALA A 13 2.13 -13.81 -12.08
CA ALA A 13 3.04 -12.87 -12.72
C ALA A 13 2.43 -11.45 -12.87
N GLU A 14 1.11 -11.34 -13.04
CA GLU A 14 0.42 -10.05 -13.05
C GLU A 14 0.34 -9.43 -11.66
N ILE A 15 0.15 -10.27 -10.64
CA ILE A 15 0.21 -9.86 -9.23
C ILE A 15 1.59 -9.28 -8.91
N GLU A 16 2.66 -9.98 -9.26
CA GLU A 16 4.04 -9.52 -9.00
C GLU A 16 4.34 -8.18 -9.71
N ARG A 17 3.94 -8.04 -10.98
CA ARG A 17 4.06 -6.77 -11.72
C ARG A 17 3.27 -5.65 -11.06
N PHE A 18 2.04 -5.93 -10.62
CA PHE A 18 1.21 -4.96 -9.91
C PHE A 18 1.88 -4.50 -8.61
N LEU A 19 2.40 -5.43 -7.80
CA LEU A 19 3.08 -5.09 -6.55
C LEU A 19 4.34 -4.25 -6.76
N ALA A 20 5.15 -4.58 -7.77
CA ALA A 20 6.33 -3.78 -8.13
C ALA A 20 5.94 -2.36 -8.58
N ALA A 21 4.84 -2.22 -9.33
CA ALA A 21 4.33 -0.90 -9.73
C ALA A 21 3.74 -0.12 -8.54
N ALA A 22 3.10 -0.80 -7.59
CA ALA A 22 2.52 -0.19 -6.39
C ALA A 22 3.58 0.31 -5.38
N GLU A 23 4.81 -0.20 -5.45
CA GLU A 23 5.92 0.27 -4.63
C GLU A 23 6.30 1.72 -4.97
N ALA A 24 6.25 2.12 -6.24
CA ALA A 24 6.59 3.48 -6.65
C ALA A 24 5.72 4.57 -5.97
N PRO A 25 4.37 4.53 -6.01
CA PRO A 25 3.55 5.49 -5.30
C PRO A 25 3.70 5.40 -3.78
N HIS A 26 3.92 4.21 -3.22
CA HIS A 26 4.25 4.06 -1.80
C HIS A 26 5.49 4.88 -1.42
N LEU A 27 6.59 4.72 -2.16
CA LEU A 27 7.84 5.45 -1.93
C LEU A 27 7.64 6.97 -2.10
N SER A 28 6.85 7.41 -3.09
CA SER A 28 6.53 8.83 -3.27
C SER A 28 5.72 9.42 -2.13
N ILE A 29 4.93 8.61 -1.42
CA ILE A 29 4.15 9.05 -0.25
C ILE A 29 5.03 9.13 1.01
N ILE A 30 5.91 8.15 1.24
CA ILE A 30 6.68 8.06 2.50
C ILE A 30 8.00 8.85 2.50
N LYS A 31 8.58 9.14 1.33
CA LYS A 31 9.88 9.82 1.23
C LYS A 31 9.86 11.31 1.58
N PRO A 32 8.83 12.10 1.21
CA PRO A 32 8.83 13.52 1.53
C PRO A 32 8.76 13.77 3.03
N PHE A 33 9.59 14.68 3.54
CA PHE A 33 9.51 15.15 4.92
C PHE A 33 8.39 16.19 5.04
N LEU A 34 7.16 15.71 5.16
CA LEU A 34 5.96 16.55 5.32
C LEU A 34 5.65 16.73 6.80
N SER A 35 5.21 17.93 7.16
CA SER A 35 4.64 18.15 8.49
C SER A 35 3.41 17.23 8.69
N PRO A 36 3.30 16.48 9.80
CA PRO A 36 2.14 15.62 10.07
C PRO A 36 0.80 16.36 10.09
N HIS A 37 0.85 17.67 10.30
CA HIS A 37 -0.32 18.54 10.42
C HIS A 37 -0.68 19.25 9.12
N CYS A 38 0.09 19.09 8.04
CA CYS A 38 -0.25 19.74 6.77
C CYS A 38 -1.26 18.90 5.97
N ASP A 39 -2.10 19.60 5.20
CA ASP A 39 -3.10 18.94 4.35
C ASP A 39 -2.46 17.97 3.35
N HIS A 40 -1.26 18.28 2.85
CA HIS A 40 -0.53 17.40 1.95
C HIS A 40 -0.21 16.05 2.61
N CYS A 41 0.27 16.04 3.86
CA CYS A 41 0.53 14.81 4.61
C CYS A 41 -0.77 14.02 4.87
N ARG A 42 -1.86 14.74 5.17
CA ARG A 42 -3.18 14.10 5.37
C ARG A 42 -3.67 13.41 4.09
N GLN A 43 -3.58 14.08 2.94
CA GLN A 43 -4.00 13.53 1.66
C GLN A 43 -3.13 12.35 1.21
N THR A 44 -1.80 12.43 1.38
CA THR A 44 -0.92 11.32 1.02
C THR A 44 -1.14 10.11 1.92
N ARG A 45 -1.44 10.29 3.21
CA ARG A 45 -1.83 9.21 4.12
C ARG A 45 -3.11 8.49 3.68
N VAL A 46 -4.15 9.23 3.30
CA VAL A 46 -5.39 8.63 2.77
C VAL A 46 -5.12 7.83 1.49
N LEU A 47 -4.33 8.38 0.57
CA LEU A 47 -3.94 7.68 -0.65
C LEU A 47 -3.19 6.38 -0.35
N HIS A 48 -2.27 6.42 0.63
CA HIS A 48 -1.53 5.23 1.07
C HIS A 48 -2.46 4.17 1.63
N GLU A 49 -3.37 4.52 2.54
CA GLU A 49 -4.33 3.59 3.13
C GLU A 49 -5.19 2.89 2.06
N VAL A 50 -5.67 3.63 1.05
CA VAL A 50 -6.43 3.07 -0.08
C VAL A 50 -5.57 2.13 -0.92
N LEU A 51 -4.32 2.51 -1.21
CA LEU A 51 -3.39 1.67 -1.97
C LEU A 51 -3.10 0.34 -1.26
N LEU A 52 -2.87 0.37 0.07
CA LEU A 52 -2.62 -0.84 0.86
C LEU A 52 -3.84 -1.76 0.87
N LYS A 53 -5.04 -1.19 1.04
CA LYS A 53 -6.30 -1.95 1.01
C LYS A 53 -6.49 -2.64 -0.35
N ALA A 54 -6.33 -1.90 -1.44
CA ALA A 54 -6.48 -2.44 -2.80
C ALA A 54 -5.45 -3.54 -3.08
N ALA A 55 -4.19 -3.36 -2.66
CA ALA A 55 -3.15 -4.38 -2.85
C ALA A 55 -3.47 -5.67 -2.07
N ARG A 56 -4.01 -5.56 -0.86
CA ARG A 56 -4.46 -6.73 -0.08
C ARG A 56 -5.62 -7.45 -0.74
N GLU A 57 -6.61 -6.72 -1.25
CA GLU A 57 -7.78 -7.30 -1.92
C GLU A 57 -7.39 -8.03 -3.20
N ILE A 58 -6.48 -7.45 -4.00
CA ILE A 58 -6.00 -8.04 -5.26
C ILE A 58 -5.16 -9.31 -5.01
N THR A 59 -4.31 -9.28 -3.98
CA THR A 59 -3.34 -10.36 -3.75
C THR A 59 -3.79 -11.40 -2.74
N SER A 60 -4.86 -11.12 -1.99
CA SER A 60 -5.30 -11.88 -0.81
C SER A 60 -4.18 -12.13 0.21
N LYS A 61 -3.12 -11.32 0.18
CA LYS A 61 -1.91 -11.43 1.00
C LYS A 61 -1.58 -10.08 1.63
N GLU A 62 -0.93 -10.14 2.77
CA GLU A 62 -0.29 -8.97 3.37
C GLU A 62 1.03 -8.72 2.64
N VAL A 63 1.20 -7.54 2.05
CA VAL A 63 2.38 -7.22 1.22
C VAL A 63 3.46 -6.54 2.07
N ALA A 64 4.74 -6.79 1.79
CA ALA A 64 5.84 -6.31 2.63
C ALA A 64 5.90 -4.77 2.77
N PHE A 65 5.51 -4.01 1.75
CA PHE A 65 5.40 -2.54 1.83
C PHE A 65 4.21 -2.04 2.67
N ILE A 66 3.31 -2.93 3.13
CA ILE A 66 2.26 -2.62 4.12
C ILE A 66 2.85 -2.41 5.51
N GLN A 67 4.05 -2.94 5.79
CA GLN A 67 4.81 -2.49 6.96
C GLN A 67 5.28 -1.06 6.73
N TRP A 68 4.44 -0.10 7.11
CA TRP A 68 4.83 1.29 7.28
C TRP A 68 6.03 1.34 8.24
N ASN A 69 7.23 1.50 7.67
CA ASN A 69 8.48 1.66 8.39
C ASN A 69 8.59 3.08 8.99
N GLY A 70 7.60 3.46 9.80
CA GLY A 70 7.56 4.73 10.48
C GLY A 70 6.88 4.58 11.83
N THR A 71 7.70 4.44 12.87
CA THR A 71 7.31 4.71 14.27
C THR A 71 5.98 4.06 14.70
N GLY A 72 6.00 2.74 14.91
CA GLY A 72 5.21 2.20 16.02
C GLY A 72 5.60 2.91 17.32
N PRO A 73 4.75 2.95 18.36
CA PRO A 73 5.07 3.65 19.61
C PRO A 73 6.47 3.21 20.03
N SER A 74 7.39 4.16 20.12
CA SER A 74 8.70 3.93 20.73
C SER A 74 8.41 3.20 22.02
N LYS A 75 8.85 1.94 22.15
CA LYS A 75 8.86 1.26 23.44
C LYS A 75 9.53 2.26 24.37
N GLY A 76 8.73 2.89 25.24
CA GLY A 76 9.25 3.76 26.27
C GLY A 76 10.32 2.96 27.02
N PRO A 77 11.34 3.63 27.57
CA PRO A 77 12.43 2.94 28.23
C PRO A 77 11.83 1.95 29.23
N SER A 78 12.15 0.67 29.07
CA SER A 78 11.85 -0.33 30.08
C SER A 78 12.55 0.13 31.35
N LEU A 79 11.76 0.53 32.35
CA LEU A 79 12.21 0.74 33.72
C LEU A 79 12.75 -0.56 34.30
#